data_AF-A0A3A8REE1-F1
#
_entry.id   AF-A0A3A8REE1-F1
#
_cell.length_a   1.000
_cell.length_b   1.000
_cell.length_c   1.000
_cell.angle_alpha   90.00
_cell.angle_beta   90.00
_cell.angle_gamma   90.00
#
_symmetry.space_group_name_H-M   'P 1'
#
loop_
_entity.id
_entity.type
_entity.pdbx_description
1 polymer ?
#
loop_
_entity_poly.entity_id
_entity_poly.type
_entity_poly.pdbx_seq_one_letter_code
_entity_poly.pdbx_strand_id
1 'polypeptide(L)' 'MKGSCDVLSTDLLSAPIQFSVIDVDAFFDDPIASAQYQITRADIDRGVLEFTGSGALPSVAFQITTYYAE' A
#
# COMPACT_ATOMS: atom_id res chain seq x y z
N MET A 1 -14.52 7.93 21.48
CA MET A 1 -13.15 7.40 21.44
C MET A 1 -12.79 7.26 19.96
N LYS A 2 -11.89 8.09 19.44
CA LYS A 2 -11.39 7.93 18.06
C LYS A 2 -10.32 6.83 18.14
N GLY A 3 -10.67 5.60 17.81
CA GLY A 3 -9.68 4.55 17.62
C GLY A 3 -8.82 4.94 16.42
N SER A 4 -7.62 5.48 16.69
CA SER A 4 -6.58 5.49 15.68
C SER A 4 -6.29 4.04 15.37
N CYS A 5 -6.39 3.64 14.11
CA CYS A 5 -5.87 2.35 13.69
C CYS A 5 -4.35 2.54 13.64
N ASP A 6 -3.68 2.18 14.73
CA ASP A 6 -2.24 2.25 14.78
C ASP A 6 -1.65 1.15 13.90
N VAL A 7 -0.75 1.53 13.00
CA VAL A 7 -0.10 0.60 12.07
C VAL A 7 1.31 0.34 12.58
N LEU A 8 1.52 -0.84 13.17
CA LEU A 8 2.82 -1.23 13.70
C LEU A 8 3.74 -1.77 12.60
N SER A 9 5.03 -1.47 12.70
CA SER A 9 6.05 -1.97 11.77
C SER A 9 6.07 -3.50 11.77
N THR A 10 5.84 -4.12 12.92
CA THR A 10 5.77 -5.57 13.08
C THR A 10 4.63 -6.19 12.28
N ASP A 11 3.48 -5.52 12.22
CA ASP A 11 2.31 -6.04 11.52
C ASP A 11 2.58 -6.04 10.00
N LEU A 12 3.11 -4.91 9.50
CA LEU A 12 3.50 -4.77 8.09
C LEU A 12 4.58 -5.78 7.66
N LEU A 13 5.50 -6.13 8.56
CA LEU A 13 6.54 -7.14 8.30
C LEU A 13 6.02 -8.59 8.42
N SER A 14 4.89 -8.79 9.11
CA SER A 14 4.37 -10.13 9.39
C SER A 14 3.39 -10.66 8.34
N ALA A 15 2.75 -9.75 7.60
CA ALA A 15 1.74 -10.09 6.62
C ALA A 15 1.84 -9.20 5.38
N PRO A 16 1.50 -9.74 4.19
CA PRO A 16 1.52 -8.96 2.97
C PRO A 16 0.32 -8.01 2.90
N ILE A 17 0.56 -6.82 2.35
CA ILE A 17 -0.51 -5.89 1.99
C ILE A 17 -1.07 -6.24 0.62
N GLN A 18 -2.34 -5.92 0.40
CA GLN A 18 -2.98 -5.99 -0.90
C GLN A 18 -3.53 -4.63 -1.26
N PHE A 19 -3.33 -4.20 -2.50
CA PHE A 19 -3.95 -3.00 -3.04
C PHE A 19 -4.63 -3.29 -4.37
N SER A 20 -5.65 -2.48 -4.66
CA SER A 20 -6.39 -2.49 -5.92
C SER A 20 -6.57 -1.03 -6.37
N VAL A 21 -6.27 -0.76 -7.63
CA VAL A 21 -6.50 0.50 -8.31
C VAL A 21 -7.63 0.26 -9.30
N ILE A 22 -8.65 1.10 -9.20
CA ILE A 22 -9.89 0.98 -9.97
C ILE A 22 -10.14 2.35 -10.59
N ASP A 23 -10.50 2.38 -11.87
CA ASP A 23 -11.02 3.59 -12.50
C ASP A 23 -12.47 3.75 -12.05
N VAL A 24 -12.79 4.86 -11.40
CA VAL A 24 -14.14 5.11 -10.88
C VAL A 24 -14.84 6.07 -11.83
N ASP A 25 -15.77 5.54 -12.62
CA ASP A 25 -16.60 6.32 -13.54
C ASP A 25 -18.10 6.13 -13.32
N ALA A 26 -18.92 6.86 -14.07
CA ALA A 26 -20.37 6.89 -13.87
C ALA A 26 -21.10 5.61 -14.34
N PHE A 27 -20.44 4.73 -15.08
CA PHE A 27 -21.05 3.57 -15.72
C PHE A 27 -20.48 2.24 -15.21
N PHE A 28 -19.16 2.14 -15.05
CA PHE A 28 -18.51 0.91 -14.61
C PHE A 28 -17.15 1.15 -13.95
N ASP A 29 -16.97 0.57 -12.76
CA ASP A 29 -15.70 0.60 -12.03
C ASP A 29 -14.72 -0.43 -12.65
N ASP A 30 -13.81 0.04 -13.50
CA ASP A 30 -12.86 -0.81 -14.23
C ASP A 30 -11.60 -1.13 -13.40
N PRO A 31 -11.23 -2.42 -13.19
CA PRO A 31 -9.98 -2.77 -12.53
C PRO A 31 -8.77 -2.38 -13.39
N ILE A 32 -7.92 -1.50 -12.86
CA ILE A 32 -6.68 -1.08 -13.53
C ILE A 32 -5.53 -2.02 -13.15
N ALA A 33 -5.32 -2.20 -11.84
CA ALA A 33 -4.23 -3.01 -11.32
C ALA A 33 -4.53 -3.50 -9.91
N SER A 34 -4.04 -4.68 -9.58
CA SER A 34 -4.03 -5.17 -8.20
C SER A 34 -2.73 -5.92 -7.95
N ALA A 35 -2.16 -5.74 -6.77
CA ALA A 35 -0.98 -6.50 -6.38
C ALA A 35 -0.98 -6.78 -4.89
N GLN A 36 -0.27 -7.86 -4.55
CA GLN A 36 0.06 -8.24 -3.19
C GLN A 36 1.56 -8.03 -3.00
N TYR A 37 1.93 -7.41 -1.88
CA TYR A 37 3.32 -7.07 -1.59
C TYR A 37 3.66 -7.30 -0.13
N GLN A 38 4.75 -8.02 0.13
CA GLN A 38 5.30 -8.17 1.46
C GLN A 38 6.22 -6.99 1.76
N ILE A 39 5.83 -6.14 2.70
CA ILE A 39 6.67 -5.03 3.15
C ILE A 39 7.92 -5.59 3.80
N THR A 40 9.07 -4.98 3.46
CA THR A 40 10.38 -5.29 4.02
C THR A 40 10.86 -4.18 4.95
N ARG A 41 11.89 -4.45 5.74
CA ARG A 41 12.53 -3.42 6.58
C ARG A 41 13.06 -2.25 5.75
N ALA A 42 13.63 -2.53 4.58
CA ALA A 42 14.15 -1.48 3.69
C ALA A 42 13.05 -0.54 3.17
N ASP A 43 11.80 -1.01 3.07
CA ASP A 43 10.67 -0.17 2.68
C ASP A 43 10.23 0.73 3.83
N ILE A 44 10.20 0.19 5.06
CA ILE A 44 9.93 0.97 6.27
C ILE A 44 10.98 2.08 6.43
N ASP A 45 12.27 1.74 6.27
CA ASP A 45 13.37 2.70 6.40
C ASP A 45 13.30 3.80 5.32
N ARG A 46 12.84 3.46 4.11
CA ARG A 46 12.58 4.44 3.04
C ARG A 46 11.32 5.26 3.27
N GLY A 47 10.34 4.75 4.01
CA GLY A 47 9.05 5.39 4.23
C GLY A 47 8.15 5.48 2.99
N VAL A 48 8.54 4.85 1.88
CA VAL A 48 7.79 4.86 0.62
C VAL A 48 7.98 3.55 -0.13
N LEU A 49 6.90 3.07 -0.74
CA LEU A 49 6.85 1.91 -1.60
C LEU A 49 6.37 2.33 -2.99
N GLU A 50 7.15 2.06 -4.02
CA GLU A 50 6.82 2.43 -5.40
C GLU A 50 6.62 1.19 -6.26
N PHE A 51 5.49 1.16 -6.97
CA PHE A 51 5.16 0.16 -7.97
C PHE A 51 5.14 0.81 -9.34
N THR A 52 6.00 0.34 -10.23
CA THR A 52 5.95 0.68 -11.65
C THR A 52 4.95 -0.24 -12.33
N GLY A 53 3.86 0.31 -12.86
CA GLY A 53 2.88 -0.46 -13.63
C GLY A 53 3.25 -0.54 -15.10
N SER A 54 2.39 -1.19 -15.88
CA SER A 54 2.44 -1.18 -17.33
C SER A 54 1.11 -0.68 -17.89
N GLY A 55 1.14 -0.02 -19.06
CA GLY A 55 -0.08 0.50 -19.70
C GLY A 55 -0.65 1.74 -19.01
N ALA A 56 -1.90 1.67 -18.55
CA ALA A 56 -2.69 2.82 -18.06
C ALA A 56 -2.23 3.38 -16.70
N LEU A 57 -1.44 2.61 -15.94
CA LEU A 57 -0.90 3.02 -14.64
C LEU A 57 0.63 3.08 -14.72
N PRO A 58 1.24 4.27 -14.91
CA PRO A 58 2.68 4.38 -15.06
C PRO A 58 3.42 4.08 -13.75
N SER A 59 2.99 4.66 -12.64
CA SER A 59 3.50 4.33 -11.31
C SER A 59 2.49 4.65 -10.20
N VAL A 60 2.63 3.97 -9.07
CA VAL A 60 1.92 4.24 -7.81
C VAL A 60 2.93 4.23 -6.67
N ALA A 61 2.87 5.25 -5.82
CA ALA A 61 3.66 5.33 -4.61
C ALA A 61 2.76 5.33 -3.37
N PHE A 62 3.07 4.48 -2.40
CA PHE A 62 2.44 4.43 -1.10
C PHE A 62 3.39 5.00 -0.06
N GLN A 63 2.97 6.05 0.65
CA GLN A 63 3.71 6.56 1.79
C GLN A 63 3.42 5.70 3.02
N ILE A 64 4.48 5.22 3.67
CA ILE A 64 4.39 4.35 4.84
C ILE A 64 4.62 5.21 6.09
N THR A 65 3.63 5.24 6.97
CA THR A 65 3.74 5.84 8.30
C THR A 65 3.48 4.76 9.34
N THR A 66 4.50 4.41 10.09
CA THR A 66 4.47 3.29 11.03
C THR A 66 5.50 3.48 12.15
N TYR A 67 5.43 2.67 13.20
CA TYR A 67 6.36 2.68 14.32
C TYR A 67 6.50 1.28 14.92
N TYR A 68 7.61 1.03 15.61
CA TYR A 68 7.76 -0.16 16.46
C TYR A 68 7.14 0.13 17.81
N ALA A 69 6.27 -0.76 18.30
CA ALA A 69 5.82 -0.70 19.69
C ALA A 69 7.03 -0.92 20.62
N GLU A 70 7.06 -0.17 21.73
CA GLU A 70 8.07 -0.34 22.80
C GLU A 70 7.94 -1.71 23.50
#